data_AF-A0A3A0A5B1-F1
#
_entry.id   AF-A0A3A0A5B1-F1
#
_cell.length_a   1.000
_cell.length_b   1.000
_cell.length_c   1.000
_cell.angle_alpha   90.00
_cell.angle_beta   90.00
_cell.angle_gamma   90.00
#
_symmetry.space_group_name_H-M   'P 1'
#
loop_
_entity.id
_entity.type
_entity.pdbx_description
1 polymer ?
#
loop_
_entity_poly.entity_id
_entity_poly.type
_entity_poly.pdbx_seq_one_letter_code
_entity_poly.pdbx_strand_id
1 'polypeptide(L)'
;MPVQPWIMTWGSAGVALGVAGLTQAAQVALWVLWLGLAWTVQVVERVAALPGAQVTVAGFDGRGLALSYGLLALLLAPQRVTGGGRAALAWMRRAGSARRPLPALNAVLGVAALLVWWAVLARPDGRLHVWFLDVGQGDGILIQTPSGRQALIDGGRHPALLLSELGAVMPFWDRDLDLLVLTHPDGDHMDAQVEAARRLTVGQAVTSAPATAQTEAAAWQAALSARGTPLSTLHAGGWIDLGDGVALWVLWPQPGAGGGEEAGNENSLVLKLVYGDFSVLLTGDAGVKSEARWVAGGAPLAATVLKVGHHGSAGSTGPELIRAVNPRLAVIQVGAGNRYGHPAAAVLETLAGRSVLRTDQAGRIHMISDGRQMTYSVERA
;
A
#
# COMPACT_ATOMS: atom_id res chain seq x y z
N MET A 1 19.62 -22.69 -6.04
CA MET A 1 19.30 -22.93 -7.47
C MET A 1 18.97 -21.59 -8.10
N PRO A 2 19.30 -21.31 -9.37
CA PRO A 2 18.79 -20.11 -10.02
C PRO A 2 17.27 -20.19 -9.98
N VAL A 3 16.63 -19.16 -9.42
CA VAL A 3 15.17 -19.05 -9.28
C VAL A 3 14.48 -18.80 -10.63
N GLN A 4 15.26 -18.45 -11.66
CA GLN A 4 14.76 -18.01 -12.96
C GLN A 4 14.06 -19.11 -13.77
N PRO A 5 14.57 -20.35 -13.87
CA PRO A 5 13.80 -21.46 -14.45
C PRO A 5 12.47 -21.69 -13.72
N TRP A 6 12.42 -21.55 -12.40
CA TRP A 6 11.19 -21.67 -11.61
C TRP A 6 10.17 -20.60 -12.01
N ILE A 7 10.61 -19.34 -12.08
CA ILE A 7 9.78 -18.21 -12.51
C ILE A 7 9.26 -18.43 -13.93
N MET A 8 10.13 -18.84 -14.86
CA MET A 8 9.72 -19.06 -16.25
C MET A 8 8.73 -20.22 -16.38
N THR A 9 8.98 -21.36 -15.75
CA THR A 9 8.10 -22.53 -15.84
C THR A 9 6.72 -22.24 -15.26
N TRP A 10 6.65 -21.67 -14.05
CA TRP A 10 5.38 -21.42 -13.39
C TRP A 10 4.63 -20.21 -13.97
N GLY A 11 5.35 -19.20 -14.47
CA GLY A 11 4.76 -18.08 -15.20
C GLY A 11 4.14 -18.51 -16.53
N SER A 12 4.88 -19.28 -17.34
CA SER A 12 4.34 -19.82 -18.59
C SER A 12 3.15 -20.76 -18.34
N ALA A 13 3.20 -21.60 -17.31
CA ALA A 13 2.09 -22.46 -16.93
C ALA A 13 0.85 -21.65 -16.49
N GLY A 14 1.03 -20.62 -15.65
CA GLY A 14 -0.05 -19.74 -15.22
C GLY A 14 -0.76 -19.03 -16.39
N VAL A 15 0.02 -18.48 -17.34
CA VAL A 15 -0.52 -17.84 -18.54
C VAL A 15 -1.27 -18.85 -19.42
N ALA A 16 -0.67 -20.01 -19.70
CA ALA A 16 -1.28 -21.04 -20.53
C ALA A 16 -2.61 -21.55 -19.95
N LEU A 17 -2.65 -21.79 -18.63
CA LEU A 17 -3.87 -22.21 -17.92
C LEU A 17 -4.94 -21.10 -17.92
N GLY A 18 -4.52 -19.84 -17.78
CA GLY A 18 -5.43 -18.69 -17.84
C GLY A 18 -6.09 -18.54 -19.21
N VAL A 19 -5.30 -18.65 -20.29
CA VAL A 19 -5.81 -18.61 -21.68
C VAL A 19 -6.75 -19.78 -21.96
N ALA A 20 -6.49 -20.95 -21.37
CA ALA A 20 -7.35 -22.12 -21.49
C ALA A 20 -8.65 -22.03 -20.65
N GLY A 21 -8.90 -20.93 -19.94
CA GLY A 21 -10.08 -20.75 -19.07
C GLY A 21 -10.01 -21.48 -17.73
N LEU A 22 -8.87 -22.09 -17.39
CA LEU A 22 -8.64 -22.82 -16.14
C LEU A 22 -8.16 -21.86 -15.04
N THR A 23 -9.00 -20.90 -14.69
CA THR A 23 -8.64 -19.77 -13.81
C THR A 23 -8.11 -20.19 -12.44
N GLN A 24 -8.70 -21.22 -11.81
CA GLN A 24 -8.23 -21.73 -10.51
C GLN A 24 -6.85 -22.37 -10.60
N ALA A 25 -6.59 -23.17 -11.64
CA ALA A 25 -5.28 -23.79 -11.86
C ALA A 25 -4.22 -22.74 -12.22
N ALA A 26 -4.60 -21.73 -13.01
CA ALA A 26 -3.76 -20.59 -13.32
C ALA A 26 -3.36 -19.82 -12.05
N GLN A 27 -4.33 -19.56 -11.16
CA GLN A 27 -4.08 -18.90 -9.88
C GLN A 27 -3.08 -19.67 -9.02
N VAL A 28 -3.23 -20.99 -8.90
CA VAL A 28 -2.28 -21.85 -8.17
C VAL A 28 -0.89 -21.78 -8.79
N ALA A 29 -0.77 -21.87 -10.12
CA ALA A 29 0.52 -21.76 -10.80
C ALA A 29 1.18 -20.37 -10.56
N LEU A 30 0.39 -19.30 -10.54
CA LEU A 30 0.86 -17.95 -10.24
C LEU A 30 1.25 -17.76 -8.77
N TRP A 31 0.63 -18.46 -7.82
CA TRP A 31 1.10 -18.49 -6.42
C TRP A 31 2.47 -19.17 -6.29
N VAL A 32 2.70 -20.25 -7.05
CA VAL A 32 4.00 -20.94 -7.05
C VAL A 32 5.08 -20.08 -7.72
N LEU A 33 4.74 -19.39 -8.82
CA LEU A 33 5.58 -18.36 -9.43
C LEU A 33 5.99 -17.28 -8.43
N TRP A 34 5.02 -16.77 -7.65
CA TRP A 34 5.23 -15.69 -6.69
C TRP A 34 6.33 -16.02 -5.68
N LEU A 35 6.45 -17.27 -5.20
CA LEU A 35 7.55 -17.65 -4.30
C LEU A 35 8.93 -17.36 -4.89
N GLY A 36 9.09 -17.60 -6.20
CA GLY A 36 10.34 -17.31 -6.90
C GLY A 36 10.57 -15.80 -7.08
N LEU A 37 9.51 -15.06 -7.41
CA LEU A 37 9.57 -13.59 -7.53
C LEU A 37 9.87 -12.93 -6.18
N ALA A 38 9.15 -13.28 -5.12
CA ALA A 38 9.32 -12.77 -3.77
C ALA A 38 10.74 -13.04 -3.23
N TRP A 39 11.28 -14.25 -3.45
CA TRP A 39 12.68 -14.53 -3.10
C TRP A 39 13.65 -13.63 -3.86
N THR A 40 13.43 -13.43 -5.16
CA THR A 40 14.29 -12.57 -5.99
C THR A 40 14.26 -11.13 -5.49
N VAL A 41 13.06 -10.59 -5.24
CA VAL A 41 12.86 -9.23 -4.73
C VAL A 41 13.55 -9.07 -3.38
N GLN A 42 13.31 -9.97 -2.42
CA GLN A 42 13.93 -9.92 -1.10
C GLN A 42 15.46 -9.98 -1.15
N VAL A 43 16.03 -10.80 -2.05
CA VAL A 43 17.49 -10.85 -2.23
C VAL A 43 17.99 -9.52 -2.81
N VAL A 44 17.33 -8.98 -3.83
CA VAL A 44 17.71 -7.70 -4.45
C VAL A 44 17.63 -6.55 -3.45
N GLU A 45 16.53 -6.43 -2.70
CA GLU A 45 16.33 -5.37 -1.70
C GLU A 45 17.38 -5.43 -0.58
N ARG A 46 17.64 -6.63 -0.04
CA ARG A 46 18.65 -6.80 1.03
C ARG A 46 20.06 -6.50 0.55
N VAL A 47 20.39 -6.87 -0.68
CA VAL A 47 21.70 -6.57 -1.27
C VAL A 47 21.81 -5.08 -1.57
N ALA A 48 20.77 -4.47 -2.14
CA ALA A 48 20.72 -3.04 -2.46
C ALA A 48 20.80 -2.15 -1.20
N ALA A 49 20.31 -2.63 -0.05
CA ALA A 49 20.41 -1.94 1.23
C ALA A 49 21.84 -1.92 1.82
N LEU A 50 22.80 -2.68 1.29
CA LEU A 50 24.18 -2.65 1.76
C LEU A 50 24.89 -1.34 1.31
N PRO A 51 25.64 -0.66 2.20
CA PRO A 51 26.40 0.52 1.83
C PRO A 51 27.35 0.24 0.66
N GLY A 52 27.20 0.98 -0.44
CA GLY A 52 28.01 0.81 -1.66
C GLY A 52 27.56 -0.32 -2.60
N ALA A 53 26.41 -0.97 -2.34
CA ALA A 53 25.85 -1.97 -3.26
C ALA A 53 25.38 -1.40 -4.59
N GLN A 54 25.11 -0.10 -4.63
CA GLN A 54 24.85 0.65 -5.85
C GLN A 54 25.84 1.81 -5.96
N VAL A 55 26.41 1.96 -7.16
CA VAL A 55 27.19 3.14 -7.54
C VAL A 55 26.48 3.76 -8.72
N THR A 56 25.87 4.93 -8.48
CA THR A 56 25.19 5.68 -9.52
C THR A 56 26.24 6.37 -10.39
N VAL A 57 26.59 5.75 -11.51
CA VAL A 57 27.55 6.33 -12.46
C VAL A 57 26.79 7.25 -13.42
N ALA A 58 27.21 8.51 -13.52
CA ALA A 58 26.54 9.54 -14.32
C ALA A 58 26.51 9.26 -15.85
N GLY A 59 27.19 8.20 -16.30
CA GLY A 59 27.12 7.69 -17.66
C GLY A 59 27.77 6.30 -17.73
N PHE A 60 27.14 5.39 -18.47
CA PHE A 60 27.69 4.06 -18.74
C PHE A 60 28.38 4.10 -20.11
N ASP A 61 29.62 4.61 -20.13
CA ASP A 61 30.40 4.71 -21.37
C ASP A 61 30.93 3.34 -21.82
N GLY A 62 31.52 3.28 -23.02
CA GLY A 62 32.08 2.03 -23.56
C GLY A 62 33.16 1.39 -22.67
N ARG A 63 33.81 2.17 -21.79
CA ARG A 63 34.81 1.67 -20.83
C ARG A 63 34.14 0.96 -19.67
N GLY A 64 33.03 1.50 -19.15
CA GLY A 64 32.21 0.85 -18.13
C GLY A 64 31.68 -0.52 -18.59
N LEU A 65 31.25 -0.61 -19.85
CA LEU A 65 30.82 -1.87 -20.46
C LEU A 65 31.98 -2.88 -20.57
N ALA A 66 33.14 -2.46 -21.09
CA ALA A 66 34.31 -3.34 -21.23
C ALA A 66 34.81 -3.87 -19.87
N LEU A 67 34.81 -3.05 -18.83
CA LEU A 67 35.22 -3.43 -17.47
C LEU A 67 34.28 -4.46 -16.85
N SER A 68 32.98 -4.27 -16.98
CA SER A 68 31.98 -5.17 -16.40
C SER A 68 31.97 -6.54 -17.10
N TYR A 69 32.09 -6.59 -18.43
CA TYR A 69 32.25 -7.86 -19.15
C TYR A 69 33.62 -8.52 -18.93
N GLY A 70 34.69 -7.75 -18.74
CA GLY A 70 36.02 -8.26 -18.38
C GLY A 70 36.03 -8.97 -17.02
N LEU A 71 35.41 -8.36 -15.99
CA LEU A 71 35.22 -8.96 -14.67
C LEU A 71 34.38 -10.24 -14.72
N LEU A 72 33.29 -10.22 -15.50
CA LEU A 72 32.43 -11.38 -15.69
C LEU A 72 33.20 -12.53 -16.38
N ALA A 73 34.01 -12.24 -17.39
CA ALA A 73 34.86 -13.22 -18.07
C ALA A 73 35.92 -13.82 -17.13
N LEU A 74 36.45 -13.03 -16.19
CA LEU A 74 37.42 -13.48 -15.18
C LEU A 74 36.77 -14.39 -14.12
N LEU A 75 35.54 -14.07 -13.71
CA LEU A 75 34.72 -14.89 -12.79
C LEU A 75 34.27 -16.20 -13.43
N LEU A 76 33.99 -16.18 -14.74
CA LEU A 76 33.58 -17.35 -15.52
C LEU A 76 34.76 -18.10 -16.17
N ALA A 77 35.98 -17.57 -16.05
CA ALA A 77 37.17 -18.26 -16.52
C ALA A 77 37.28 -19.60 -15.80
N PRO A 78 37.41 -20.73 -16.52
CA PRO A 78 37.43 -22.04 -15.90
C PRO A 78 38.65 -22.13 -14.97
N GLN A 79 38.39 -21.96 -13.68
CA GLN A 79 39.40 -22.23 -12.67
C GLN A 79 39.72 -23.71 -12.76
N ARG A 80 40.94 -24.03 -13.22
CA ARG A 80 41.43 -25.40 -13.33
C ARG A 80 41.51 -26.00 -11.93
N VAL A 81 40.40 -26.58 -11.47
CA VAL A 81 40.33 -27.37 -10.24
C VAL A 81 41.09 -28.67 -10.51
N THR A 82 42.33 -28.73 -10.04
CA THR A 82 43.15 -29.93 -10.07
C THR A 82 42.54 -31.00 -9.14
N GLY A 83 42.07 -32.10 -9.74
CA GLY A 83 42.24 -33.47 -9.21
C GLY A 83 41.41 -33.97 -8.03
N GLY A 84 40.71 -33.14 -7.24
CA GLY A 84 40.03 -33.61 -6.01
C GLY A 84 38.53 -33.91 -6.12
N GLY A 85 37.80 -33.22 -7.01
CA GLY A 85 36.32 -33.22 -7.00
C GLY A 85 35.64 -34.48 -7.54
N ARG A 86 36.35 -35.32 -8.32
CA ARG A 86 35.77 -36.53 -8.93
C ARG A 86 35.53 -37.66 -7.91
N ALA A 87 36.30 -37.72 -6.82
CA ALA A 87 36.12 -38.70 -5.75
C ALA A 87 34.92 -38.37 -4.86
N ALA A 88 34.65 -37.08 -4.60
CA ALA A 88 33.50 -36.63 -3.83
C ALA A 88 32.17 -36.94 -4.58
N LEU A 89 32.13 -36.71 -5.89
CA LEU A 89 30.99 -37.08 -6.75
C LEU A 89 30.76 -38.60 -6.86
N ALA A 90 31.81 -39.42 -6.77
CA ALA A 90 31.71 -40.88 -6.79
C ALA A 90 31.23 -41.46 -5.44
N TRP A 91 31.63 -40.86 -4.31
CA TRP A 91 31.15 -41.23 -2.98
C TRP A 91 29.67 -40.87 -2.80
N MET A 92 29.24 -39.68 -3.27
CA MET A 92 27.83 -39.27 -3.23
C MET A 92 26.90 -40.19 -4.06
N ARG A 93 27.40 -40.79 -5.15
CA ARG A 93 26.61 -41.74 -5.96
C ARG A 93 26.51 -43.14 -5.36
N ARG A 94 27.43 -43.55 -4.48
CA ARG A 94 27.39 -44.85 -3.79
C ARG A 94 26.58 -44.84 -2.48
N ALA A 95 26.38 -43.67 -1.86
CA ALA A 95 25.56 -43.53 -0.66
C ALA A 95 24.04 -43.53 -0.92
N GLY A 96 23.59 -43.53 -2.18
CA GLY A 96 22.18 -43.35 -2.57
C GLY A 96 21.35 -44.62 -2.80
N SER A 97 21.84 -45.83 -2.49
CA SER A 97 21.14 -47.08 -2.85
C SER A 97 20.11 -47.60 -1.83
N ALA A 98 19.87 -46.91 -0.72
CA ALA A 98 18.75 -47.23 0.17
C ALA A 98 17.49 -46.45 -0.24
N ARG A 99 16.66 -47.06 -1.08
CA ARG A 99 15.30 -46.58 -1.37
C ARG A 99 14.48 -46.59 -0.06
N ARG A 100 14.46 -45.45 0.63
CA ARG A 100 13.39 -45.08 1.57
C ARG A 100 12.65 -43.88 0.96
N PRO A 101 11.31 -43.84 0.94
CA PRO A 101 10.52 -42.73 0.37
C PRO A 101 10.62 -41.41 1.19
N LEU A 102 11.68 -41.25 1.98
CA LEU A 102 11.89 -40.15 2.90
C LEU A 102 12.26 -38.78 2.28
N PRO A 103 12.91 -38.64 1.10
CA PRO A 103 13.28 -37.30 0.62
C PRO A 103 12.07 -36.49 0.14
N ALA A 104 11.06 -37.13 -0.45
CA ALA A 104 9.83 -36.47 -0.87
C ALA A 104 8.97 -36.09 0.35
N LEU A 105 8.84 -36.99 1.33
CA LEU A 105 8.13 -36.69 2.58
C LEU A 105 8.80 -35.56 3.36
N ASN A 106 10.14 -35.57 3.49
CA ASN A 106 10.88 -34.49 4.16
C ASN A 106 10.77 -33.16 3.39
N ALA A 107 10.72 -33.17 2.06
CA ALA A 107 10.48 -31.97 1.26
C ALA A 107 9.06 -31.42 1.47
N VAL A 108 8.04 -32.28 1.47
CA VAL A 108 6.65 -31.91 1.77
C VAL A 108 6.53 -31.34 3.18
N LEU A 109 7.13 -32.01 4.18
CA LEU A 109 7.15 -31.53 5.57
C LEU A 109 7.93 -30.22 5.71
N GLY A 110 9.02 -30.04 4.96
CA GLY A 110 9.78 -28.80 4.92
C GLY A 110 8.98 -27.63 4.32
N VAL A 111 8.28 -27.85 3.20
CA VAL A 111 7.39 -26.86 2.60
C VAL A 111 6.22 -26.54 3.54
N ALA A 112 5.61 -27.57 4.16
CA ALA A 112 4.53 -27.36 5.13
C ALA A 112 5.01 -26.55 6.33
N ALA A 113 6.19 -26.85 6.89
CA ALA A 113 6.78 -26.09 7.99
C ALA A 113 7.08 -24.64 7.58
N LEU A 114 7.60 -24.41 6.37
CA LEU A 114 7.82 -23.06 5.84
C LEU A 114 6.51 -22.29 5.70
N LEU A 115 5.46 -22.91 5.17
CA LEU A 115 4.14 -22.29 5.03
C LEU A 115 3.51 -21.99 6.39
N VAL A 116 3.66 -22.89 7.37
CA VAL A 116 3.17 -22.68 8.75
C VAL A 116 3.91 -21.53 9.41
N TRP A 117 5.24 -21.51 9.39
CA TRP A 117 6.02 -20.43 9.98
C TRP A 117 5.77 -19.10 9.28
N TRP A 118 5.62 -19.12 7.97
CA TRP A 118 5.27 -17.92 7.22
C TRP A 118 3.85 -17.43 7.54
N ALA A 119 2.87 -18.32 7.71
CA ALA A 119 1.54 -17.95 8.17
C ALA A 119 1.55 -17.39 9.61
N VAL A 120 2.45 -17.87 10.47
CA VAL A 120 2.67 -17.32 11.81
C VAL A 120 3.30 -15.92 11.74
N LEU A 121 4.30 -15.73 10.88
CA LEU A 121 4.98 -14.45 10.70
C LEU A 121 4.14 -13.41 9.96
N ALA A 122 3.16 -13.84 9.16
CA ALA A 122 2.21 -12.97 8.48
C ALA A 122 1.02 -12.57 9.35
N ARG A 123 0.96 -13.02 10.61
CA ARG A 123 -0.06 -12.55 11.54
C ARG A 123 0.15 -11.07 11.87
N PRO A 124 -0.93 -10.34 12.17
CA PRO A 124 -0.83 -8.99 12.73
C PRO A 124 0.12 -8.96 13.92
N ASP A 125 0.96 -7.93 13.98
CA ASP A 125 2.03 -7.81 14.98
C ASP A 125 1.54 -7.17 16.29
N GLY A 126 0.23 -6.94 16.42
CA GLY A 126 -0.40 -6.31 17.58
C GLY A 126 -0.29 -4.78 17.59
N ARG A 127 0.10 -4.14 16.48
CA ARG A 127 0.17 -2.68 16.37
C ARG A 127 -0.80 -2.14 15.31
N LEU A 128 -1.05 -0.84 15.38
CA LEU A 128 -1.78 -0.12 14.33
C LEU A 128 -0.81 0.24 13.22
N HIS A 129 -1.16 -0.11 11.99
CA HIS A 129 -0.44 0.28 10.79
C HIS A 129 -1.29 1.22 9.95
N VAL A 130 -0.68 2.29 9.46
CA VAL A 130 -1.28 3.25 8.53
C VAL A 130 -0.32 3.47 7.37
N TRP A 131 -0.71 3.08 6.17
CA TRP A 131 0.06 3.30 4.96
C TRP A 131 -0.60 4.38 4.12
N PHE A 132 0.13 5.46 3.85
CA PHE A 132 -0.20 6.40 2.79
C PHE A 132 0.45 5.86 1.52
N LEU A 133 -0.37 5.26 0.66
CA LEU A 133 0.04 4.57 -0.55
C LEU A 133 0.48 5.56 -1.64
N ASP A 134 1.47 5.18 -2.45
CA ASP A 134 1.89 5.94 -3.63
C ASP A 134 1.01 5.57 -4.84
N VAL A 135 -0.20 6.10 -4.87
CA VAL A 135 -1.18 5.86 -5.96
C VAL A 135 -1.05 6.86 -7.10
N GLY A 136 0.06 7.61 -7.16
CA GLY A 136 0.25 8.75 -8.05
C GLY A 136 -0.43 10.02 -7.52
N GLN A 137 -1.11 10.74 -8.40
CA GLN A 137 -1.98 11.85 -7.96
C GLN A 137 -3.27 11.27 -7.39
N GLY A 138 -3.53 11.54 -6.11
CA GLY A 138 -4.71 11.03 -5.42
C GLY A 138 -4.43 10.60 -4.00
N ASP A 139 -5.49 10.19 -3.30
CA ASP A 139 -5.41 9.60 -1.97
C ASP A 139 -5.64 8.09 -2.03
N GLY A 140 -4.90 7.38 -1.20
CA GLY A 140 -5.04 5.95 -0.97
C GLY A 140 -4.38 5.62 0.36
N ILE A 141 -5.18 5.22 1.34
CA ILE A 141 -4.72 5.02 2.71
C ILE A 141 -5.21 3.67 3.19
N LEU A 142 -4.29 2.75 3.46
CA LEU A 142 -4.61 1.48 4.08
C LEU A 142 -4.37 1.57 5.59
N ILE A 143 -5.34 1.13 6.38
CA ILE A 143 -5.24 1.02 7.83
C ILE A 143 -5.38 -0.45 8.19
N GLN A 144 -4.47 -0.98 9.01
CA GLN A 144 -4.59 -2.30 9.62
C GLN A 144 -4.52 -2.17 11.14
N THR A 145 -5.55 -2.68 11.82
CA THR A 145 -5.64 -2.68 13.28
C THR A 145 -4.74 -3.74 13.91
N PRO A 146 -4.46 -3.66 15.23
CA PRO A 146 -3.70 -4.68 15.97
C PRO A 146 -4.14 -6.13 15.75
N SER A 147 -5.45 -6.38 15.62
CA SER A 147 -6.01 -7.71 15.36
C SER A 147 -6.10 -8.08 13.88
N GLY A 148 -5.74 -7.16 12.98
CA GLY A 148 -5.65 -7.39 11.53
C GLY A 148 -6.84 -6.92 10.71
N ARG A 149 -7.84 -6.25 11.30
CA ARG A 149 -8.92 -5.63 10.50
C ARG A 149 -8.37 -4.54 9.60
N GLN A 150 -8.90 -4.46 8.38
CA GLN A 150 -8.39 -3.60 7.33
C GLN A 150 -9.43 -2.60 6.83
N ALA A 151 -9.04 -1.33 6.77
CA ALA A 151 -9.82 -0.27 6.18
C ALA A 151 -9.02 0.41 5.06
N LEU A 152 -9.60 0.48 3.86
CA LEU A 152 -9.04 1.24 2.75
C LEU A 152 -9.83 2.55 2.58
N ILE A 153 -9.15 3.68 2.69
CA ILE A 153 -9.72 5.02 2.49
C ILE A 153 -9.19 5.55 1.17
N ASP A 154 -10.09 5.86 0.25
CA ASP A 154 -9.82 6.23 -1.14
C ASP A 154 -8.93 5.20 -1.87
N GLY A 155 -8.55 5.46 -3.11
CA GLY A 155 -7.77 4.51 -3.91
C GLY A 155 -6.94 5.10 -5.03
N GLY A 156 -7.00 6.40 -5.27
CA GLY A 156 -6.33 7.02 -6.40
C GLY A 156 -7.06 6.80 -7.73
N ARG A 157 -6.45 7.36 -8.78
CA ARG A 157 -6.98 7.26 -10.16
C ARG A 157 -6.71 5.92 -10.84
N HIS A 158 -5.60 5.29 -10.50
CA HIS A 158 -5.03 4.23 -11.32
C HIS A 158 -5.13 2.87 -10.63
N PRO A 159 -6.04 1.97 -11.06
CA PRO A 159 -6.18 0.62 -10.48
C PRO A 159 -4.88 -0.16 -10.38
N ALA A 160 -4.00 -0.06 -11.39
CA ALA A 160 -2.73 -0.77 -11.40
C ALA A 160 -1.78 -0.30 -10.29
N LEU A 161 -1.76 1.00 -9.99
CA LEU A 161 -0.95 1.54 -8.88
C LEU A 161 -1.53 1.10 -7.55
N LEU A 162 -2.83 1.30 -7.32
CA LEU A 162 -3.48 0.86 -6.08
C LEU A 162 -3.27 -0.63 -5.80
N LEU A 163 -3.51 -1.50 -6.79
CA LEU A 163 -3.37 -2.94 -6.59
C LEU A 163 -1.92 -3.38 -6.42
N SER A 164 -0.96 -2.65 -7.01
CA SER A 164 0.47 -2.86 -6.77
C SER A 164 0.84 -2.48 -5.34
N GLU A 165 0.40 -1.31 -4.87
CA GLU A 165 0.62 -0.81 -3.53
C GLU A 165 0.01 -1.74 -2.47
N LEU A 166 -1.24 -2.18 -2.66
CA LEU A 166 -1.88 -3.17 -1.80
C LEU A 166 -1.13 -4.50 -1.83
N GLY A 167 -0.68 -4.96 -3.00
CA GLY A 167 0.11 -6.19 -3.13
C GLY A 167 1.51 -6.13 -2.49
N ALA A 168 2.02 -4.92 -2.22
CA ALA A 168 3.28 -4.71 -1.53
C ALA A 168 3.14 -4.76 0.01
N VAL A 169 1.97 -4.40 0.55
CA VAL A 169 1.73 -4.31 2.00
C VAL A 169 0.83 -5.41 2.55
N MET A 170 -0.06 -5.96 1.73
CA MET A 170 -0.94 -7.06 2.10
C MET A 170 -0.31 -8.40 1.74
N PRO A 171 -0.58 -9.45 2.53
CA PRO A 171 -0.21 -10.81 2.13
C PRO A 171 -0.90 -11.21 0.82
N PHE A 172 -0.22 -11.92 -0.10
CA PHE A 172 -0.73 -12.14 -1.47
C PHE A 172 -2.07 -12.89 -1.57
N TRP A 173 -2.38 -13.68 -0.54
CA TRP A 173 -3.60 -14.49 -0.41
C TRP A 173 -4.71 -13.71 0.27
N ASP A 174 -4.36 -12.64 0.97
CA ASP A 174 -5.31 -11.76 1.59
C ASP A 174 -6.03 -10.95 0.50
N ARG A 175 -7.34 -11.08 0.49
CA ARG A 175 -8.23 -10.41 -0.46
C ARG A 175 -9.37 -9.73 0.27
N ASP A 176 -9.29 -9.61 1.59
CA ASP A 176 -10.38 -9.16 2.41
C ASP A 176 -10.11 -7.73 2.90
N LEU A 177 -11.13 -6.88 2.77
CA LEU A 177 -11.18 -5.55 3.37
C LEU A 177 -12.44 -5.50 4.23
N ASP A 178 -12.29 -5.24 5.53
CA ASP A 178 -13.45 -5.07 6.41
C ASP A 178 -14.23 -3.82 6.05
N LEU A 179 -13.51 -2.74 5.68
CA LEU A 179 -14.10 -1.44 5.38
C LEU A 179 -13.48 -0.82 4.13
N LEU A 180 -14.32 -0.36 3.20
CA LEU A 180 -13.95 0.51 2.09
C LEU A 180 -14.60 1.87 2.28
N VAL A 181 -13.79 2.92 2.37
CA VAL A 181 -14.27 4.29 2.57
C VAL A 181 -13.96 5.12 1.33
N LEU A 182 -14.97 5.83 0.83
CA LEU A 182 -14.81 6.83 -0.22
C LEU A 182 -15.10 8.22 0.35
N THR A 183 -14.12 9.12 0.30
CA THR A 183 -14.28 10.48 0.85
C THR A 183 -15.19 11.33 -0.01
N HIS A 184 -14.97 11.31 -1.33
CA HIS A 184 -15.77 11.95 -2.37
C HIS A 184 -15.48 11.30 -3.73
N PRO A 185 -16.36 11.44 -4.73
CA PRO A 185 -16.30 10.66 -5.96
C PRO A 185 -15.43 11.30 -7.06
N ASP A 186 -14.38 12.04 -6.70
CA ASP A 186 -13.39 12.52 -7.66
C ASP A 186 -12.50 11.36 -8.14
N GLY A 187 -12.05 11.44 -9.40
CA GLY A 187 -11.38 10.31 -10.03
C GLY A 187 -10.06 9.90 -9.35
N ASP A 188 -9.32 10.85 -8.78
CA ASP A 188 -8.11 10.61 -7.98
C ASP A 188 -8.38 10.14 -6.55
N HIS A 189 -9.63 9.84 -6.20
CA HIS A 189 -10.01 9.16 -4.97
C HIS A 189 -10.74 7.85 -5.26
N MET A 190 -11.63 7.86 -6.25
CA MET A 190 -12.61 6.80 -6.48
C MET A 190 -12.20 5.78 -7.55
N ASP A 191 -11.58 6.20 -8.67
CA ASP A 191 -11.54 5.40 -9.90
C ASP A 191 -10.91 4.02 -9.68
N ALA A 192 -9.82 3.95 -8.91
CA ALA A 192 -9.16 2.69 -8.60
C ALA A 192 -9.96 1.79 -7.64
N GLN A 193 -10.78 2.38 -6.75
CA GLN A 193 -11.64 1.61 -5.86
C GLN A 193 -12.71 0.82 -6.60
N VAL A 194 -13.15 1.26 -7.78
CA VAL A 194 -14.09 0.49 -8.62
C VAL A 194 -13.53 -0.89 -8.93
N GLU A 195 -12.24 -0.97 -9.26
CA GLU A 195 -11.58 -2.24 -9.54
C GLU A 195 -11.21 -2.99 -8.25
N ALA A 196 -10.86 -2.27 -7.17
CA ALA A 196 -10.64 -2.88 -5.86
C ALA A 196 -11.90 -3.61 -5.37
N ALA A 197 -13.08 -3.00 -5.44
CA ALA A 197 -14.35 -3.60 -5.07
C ALA A 197 -14.68 -4.86 -5.89
N ARG A 198 -14.25 -4.92 -7.16
CA ARG A 198 -14.44 -6.11 -8.02
C ARG A 198 -13.49 -7.26 -7.67
N ARG A 199 -12.28 -6.96 -7.19
CA ARG A 199 -11.22 -7.95 -6.94
C ARG A 199 -11.09 -8.40 -5.49
N LEU A 200 -11.48 -7.54 -4.56
CA LEU A 200 -11.41 -7.79 -3.13
C LEU A 200 -12.80 -8.15 -2.58
N THR A 201 -12.82 -8.84 -1.46
CA THR A 201 -14.03 -9.05 -0.66
C THR A 201 -14.14 -7.88 0.31
N VAL A 202 -15.16 -7.04 0.11
CA VAL A 202 -15.39 -5.87 0.96
C VAL A 202 -16.56 -6.16 1.89
N GLY A 203 -16.31 -6.14 3.20
CA GLY A 203 -17.30 -6.38 4.24
C GLY A 203 -18.35 -5.27 4.33
N GLN A 204 -17.91 -4.01 4.32
CA GLN A 204 -18.77 -2.84 4.31
C GLN A 204 -18.14 -1.69 3.52
N ALA A 205 -18.97 -0.94 2.79
CA ALA A 205 -18.58 0.32 2.17
C ALA A 205 -19.25 1.51 2.87
N VAL A 206 -18.51 2.61 3.00
CA VAL A 206 -18.96 3.84 3.63
C VAL A 206 -18.59 5.05 2.76
N THR A 207 -19.48 6.02 2.68
CA THR A 207 -19.19 7.33 2.10
C THR A 207 -20.07 8.41 2.73
N SER A 208 -20.09 9.63 2.21
CA SER A 208 -20.99 10.71 2.64
C SER A 208 -22.28 10.73 1.81
N ALA A 209 -23.38 11.22 2.38
CA ALA A 209 -24.63 11.37 1.62
C ALA A 209 -24.48 12.28 0.36
N PRO A 210 -23.76 13.42 0.42
CA PRO A 210 -23.46 14.22 -0.77
C PRO A 210 -22.68 13.45 -1.84
N ALA A 211 -21.72 12.60 -1.45
CA ALA A 211 -20.98 11.76 -2.39
C ALA A 211 -21.89 10.75 -3.09
N THR A 212 -22.85 10.13 -2.38
CA THR A 212 -23.79 9.18 -3.01
C THR A 212 -24.72 9.79 -4.03
N ALA A 213 -24.98 11.10 -3.95
CA ALA A 213 -25.89 11.80 -4.85
C ALA A 213 -25.23 12.24 -6.18
N GLN A 214 -23.91 12.13 -6.28
CA GLN A 214 -23.15 12.50 -7.47
C GLN A 214 -23.18 11.40 -8.53
N THR A 215 -23.26 11.81 -9.79
CA THR A 215 -23.29 10.89 -10.94
C THR A 215 -22.01 10.08 -11.09
N GLU A 216 -20.89 10.67 -10.67
CA GLU A 216 -19.55 10.13 -10.69
C GLU A 216 -19.47 8.86 -9.83
N ALA A 217 -20.17 8.83 -8.69
CA ALA A 217 -20.22 7.69 -7.78
C ALA A 217 -20.90 6.44 -8.38
N ALA A 218 -21.62 6.56 -9.50
CA ALA A 218 -22.45 5.48 -10.04
C ALA A 218 -21.64 4.23 -10.39
N ALA A 219 -20.44 4.37 -10.95
CA ALA A 219 -19.60 3.23 -11.32
C ALA A 219 -19.12 2.45 -10.08
N TRP A 220 -18.77 3.18 -9.02
CA TRP A 220 -18.37 2.61 -7.74
C TRP A 220 -19.54 1.93 -7.03
N GLN A 221 -20.70 2.57 -6.95
CA GLN A 221 -21.94 1.98 -6.41
C GLN A 221 -22.36 0.71 -7.15
N ALA A 222 -22.26 0.71 -8.48
CA ALA A 222 -22.55 -0.47 -9.30
C ALA A 222 -21.58 -1.62 -9.01
N ALA A 223 -20.28 -1.33 -8.83
CA ALA A 223 -19.29 -2.35 -8.47
C ALA A 223 -19.57 -2.98 -7.09
N LEU A 224 -19.94 -2.18 -6.10
CA LEU A 224 -20.35 -2.65 -4.77
C LEU A 224 -21.63 -3.49 -4.84
N SER A 225 -22.65 -3.00 -5.54
CA SER A 225 -23.93 -3.70 -5.68
C SER A 225 -23.77 -5.04 -6.39
N ALA A 226 -22.90 -5.13 -7.41
CA ALA A 226 -22.63 -6.37 -8.12
C ALA A 226 -21.99 -7.45 -7.23
N ARG A 227 -21.33 -7.03 -6.13
CA ARG A 227 -20.68 -7.89 -5.14
C ARG A 227 -21.54 -8.11 -3.88
N GLY A 228 -22.70 -7.45 -3.78
CA GLY A 228 -23.54 -7.47 -2.59
C GLY A 228 -22.91 -6.77 -1.38
N THR A 229 -21.96 -5.87 -1.59
CA THR A 229 -21.33 -5.11 -0.49
C THR A 229 -22.31 -4.08 0.06
N PRO A 230 -22.62 -4.10 1.37
CA PRO A 230 -23.45 -3.08 2.00
C PRO A 230 -22.82 -1.70 1.89
N LEU A 231 -23.58 -0.71 1.42
CA LEU A 231 -23.18 0.69 1.38
C LEU A 231 -23.96 1.48 2.43
N SER A 232 -23.25 2.25 3.25
CA SER A 232 -23.84 3.15 4.24
C SER A 232 -23.27 4.56 4.13
N THR A 233 -24.03 5.55 4.60
CA THR A 233 -23.60 6.94 4.62
C THR A 233 -23.30 7.41 6.03
N LEU A 234 -22.27 8.22 6.18
CA LEU A 234 -21.91 8.84 7.45
C LEU A 234 -21.92 10.37 7.37
N HIS A 235 -22.04 10.98 8.54
CA HIS A 235 -22.06 12.41 8.76
C HIS A 235 -21.37 12.74 10.09
N ALA A 236 -21.09 14.03 10.31
CA ALA A 236 -20.42 14.55 11.49
C ALA A 236 -21.08 14.06 12.80
N GLY A 237 -20.27 13.56 13.73
CA GLY A 237 -20.73 12.95 14.97
C GLY A 237 -20.93 11.44 14.92
N GLY A 238 -20.94 10.83 13.72
CA GLY A 238 -20.83 9.39 13.54
C GLY A 238 -19.39 8.88 13.77
N TRP A 239 -19.26 7.57 13.95
CA TRP A 239 -17.96 6.91 14.04
C TRP A 239 -18.06 5.43 13.62
N ILE A 240 -16.93 4.84 13.28
CA ILE A 240 -16.79 3.41 12.95
C ILE A 240 -15.82 2.77 13.94
N ASP A 241 -16.26 1.69 14.59
CA ASP A 241 -15.41 0.84 15.43
C ASP A 241 -14.62 -0.13 14.56
N LEU A 242 -13.30 0.03 14.53
CA LEU A 242 -12.42 -0.93 13.85
C LEU A 242 -11.92 -2.04 14.80
N GLY A 243 -12.31 -2.03 16.07
CA GLY A 243 -11.81 -2.95 17.10
C GLY A 243 -10.49 -2.49 17.72
N ASP A 244 -10.04 -3.19 18.76
CA ASP A 244 -8.76 -2.94 19.45
C ASP A 244 -8.58 -1.52 20.03
N GLY A 245 -9.67 -0.79 20.25
CA GLY A 245 -9.62 0.62 20.64
C GLY A 245 -9.26 1.58 19.50
N VAL A 246 -9.32 1.10 18.26
CA VAL A 246 -9.12 1.89 17.03
C VAL A 246 -10.48 2.32 16.48
N ALA A 247 -10.67 3.61 16.26
CA ALA A 247 -11.93 4.15 15.73
C ALA A 247 -11.69 5.23 14.67
N LEU A 248 -12.59 5.29 13.68
CA LEU A 248 -12.68 6.38 12.72
C LEU A 248 -13.86 7.28 13.09
N TRP A 249 -13.56 8.50 13.54
CA TRP A 249 -14.57 9.52 13.87
C TRP A 249 -14.86 10.38 12.66
N VAL A 250 -16.12 10.67 12.40
CA VAL A 250 -16.55 11.49 11.27
C VAL A 250 -16.74 12.92 11.75
N LEU A 251 -15.97 13.85 11.19
CA LEU A 251 -16.02 15.27 11.56
C LEU A 251 -16.84 16.10 10.57
N TRP A 252 -16.97 15.62 9.33
CA TRP A 252 -17.66 16.31 8.24
C TRP A 252 -18.08 15.28 7.16
N PRO A 253 -19.17 15.48 6.39
CA PRO A 253 -20.08 16.62 6.39
C PRO A 253 -21.14 16.60 7.50
N GLN A 254 -21.69 17.77 7.83
CA GLN A 254 -22.83 17.88 8.76
C GLN A 254 -24.08 17.19 8.18
N PRO A 255 -25.00 16.68 9.03
CA PRO A 255 -26.30 16.20 8.57
C PRO A 255 -27.02 17.26 7.72
N GLY A 256 -27.54 16.86 6.57
CA GLY A 256 -28.28 17.77 5.68
C GLY A 256 -27.41 18.78 4.91
N ALA A 257 -26.07 18.68 4.98
CA ALA A 257 -25.21 19.32 3.98
C ALA A 257 -25.67 18.85 2.58
N GLY A 258 -26.15 19.78 1.76
CA GLY A 258 -26.86 19.49 0.51
C GLY A 258 -25.94 19.01 -0.62
N GLY A 259 -26.53 18.30 -1.57
CA GLY A 259 -26.00 18.13 -2.93
C GLY A 259 -26.20 19.41 -3.76
N GLY A 260 -25.26 19.71 -4.67
CA GLY A 260 -25.23 20.90 -5.53
C GLY A 260 -23.82 21.12 -6.10
N GLU A 261 -23.55 22.24 -6.78
CA GLU A 261 -22.20 22.57 -7.31
C GLU A 261 -21.12 22.65 -6.21
N GLU A 262 -21.52 22.89 -4.95
CA GLU A 262 -20.62 22.83 -3.77
C GLU A 262 -20.37 21.40 -3.24
N ALA A 263 -21.00 20.36 -3.83
CA ALA A 263 -20.94 18.99 -3.34
C ALA A 263 -19.71 18.19 -3.79
N GLY A 264 -18.73 18.83 -4.42
CA GLY A 264 -17.41 18.26 -4.66
C GLY A 264 -16.57 18.23 -3.38
N ASN A 265 -15.37 18.79 -3.45
CA ASN A 265 -14.32 18.58 -2.47
C ASN A 265 -14.67 19.09 -1.07
N GLU A 266 -15.48 20.17 -0.96
CA GLU A 266 -15.95 20.72 0.32
C GLU A 266 -16.87 19.77 1.11
N ASN A 267 -17.44 18.75 0.47
CA ASN A 267 -18.24 17.71 1.13
C ASN A 267 -17.49 16.37 1.26
N SER A 268 -16.16 16.41 1.15
CA SER A 268 -15.29 15.27 1.49
C SER A 268 -15.64 14.72 2.88
N LEU A 269 -15.73 13.40 3.00
CA LEU A 269 -15.85 12.75 4.30
C LEU A 269 -14.55 12.96 5.09
N VAL A 270 -14.59 13.79 6.13
CA VAL A 270 -13.42 14.08 6.97
C VAL A 270 -13.44 13.13 8.15
N LEU A 271 -12.34 12.40 8.28
CA LEU A 271 -12.19 11.34 9.27
C LEU A 271 -11.05 11.66 10.23
N LYS A 272 -11.24 11.29 11.49
CA LYS A 272 -10.17 11.26 12.48
C LYS A 272 -9.99 9.84 12.96
N LEU A 273 -8.86 9.23 12.60
CA LEU A 273 -8.42 7.97 13.17
C LEU A 273 -7.91 8.22 14.59
N VAL A 274 -8.37 7.43 15.56
CA VAL A 274 -7.98 7.51 16.96
C VAL A 274 -7.57 6.12 17.45
N TYR A 275 -6.41 6.05 18.11
CA TYR A 275 -5.93 4.87 18.82
C TYR A 275 -5.06 5.29 20.01
N GLY A 276 -5.61 5.19 21.22
CA GLY A 276 -4.98 5.75 22.42
C GLY A 276 -4.71 7.26 22.29
N ASP A 277 -3.46 7.66 22.49
CA ASP A 277 -2.96 9.04 22.34
C ASP A 277 -2.58 9.37 20.88
N PHE A 278 -2.49 8.36 20.00
CA PHE A 278 -2.17 8.54 18.59
C PHE A 278 -3.43 8.87 17.78
N SER A 279 -3.30 9.81 16.84
CA SER A 279 -4.40 10.17 15.94
C SER A 279 -3.94 10.73 14.61
N VAL A 280 -4.74 10.48 13.57
CA VAL A 280 -4.53 10.97 12.21
C VAL A 280 -5.78 11.70 11.75
N LEU A 281 -5.65 12.96 11.32
CA LEU A 281 -6.72 13.69 10.67
C LEU A 281 -6.62 13.51 9.15
N LEU A 282 -7.69 12.99 8.55
CA LEU A 282 -7.83 12.71 7.12
C LEU A 282 -8.86 13.67 6.54
N THR A 283 -8.41 14.70 5.83
CA THR A 283 -9.28 15.79 5.38
C THR A 283 -9.90 15.57 4.00
N GLY A 284 -9.51 14.51 3.28
CA GLY A 284 -9.77 14.39 1.85
C GLY A 284 -9.36 15.67 1.12
N ASP A 285 -10.25 16.18 0.28
CA ASP A 285 -9.98 17.37 -0.54
C ASP A 285 -10.71 18.63 -0.08
N ALA A 286 -11.28 18.59 1.12
CA ALA A 286 -11.93 19.73 1.72
C ALA A 286 -11.00 20.96 1.75
N GLY A 287 -11.57 22.11 1.38
CA GLY A 287 -10.86 23.37 1.24
C GLY A 287 -11.02 24.27 2.46
N VAL A 288 -10.40 25.45 2.38
CA VAL A 288 -10.38 26.45 3.45
C VAL A 288 -11.77 26.88 3.93
N LYS A 289 -12.82 26.75 3.10
CA LYS A 289 -14.19 27.05 3.52
C LYS A 289 -14.68 26.06 4.56
N SER A 290 -14.50 24.76 4.33
CA SER A 290 -14.87 23.73 5.30
C SER A 290 -13.96 23.77 6.52
N GLU A 291 -12.67 24.00 6.35
CA GLU A 291 -11.73 24.17 7.46
C GLU A 291 -12.17 25.26 8.42
N ALA A 292 -12.55 26.43 7.89
CA ALA A 292 -13.05 27.54 8.71
C ALA A 292 -14.30 27.14 9.50
N ARG A 293 -15.21 26.35 8.90
CA ARG A 293 -16.41 25.84 9.58
C ARG A 293 -16.06 24.87 10.71
N TRP A 294 -15.09 23.99 10.52
CA TRP A 294 -14.67 23.04 11.56
C TRP A 294 -13.99 23.74 12.72
N VAL A 295 -13.11 24.70 12.42
CA VAL A 295 -12.42 25.50 13.44
C VAL A 295 -13.42 26.34 14.23
N ALA A 296 -14.30 27.09 13.55
CA ALA A 296 -15.32 27.90 14.20
C ALA A 296 -16.33 27.05 14.98
N GLY A 297 -16.65 25.86 14.49
CA GLY A 297 -17.55 24.91 15.14
C GLY A 297 -16.93 24.13 16.30
N GLY A 298 -15.64 24.32 16.60
CA GLY A 298 -14.96 23.60 17.69
C GLY A 298 -14.82 22.10 17.45
N ALA A 299 -14.70 21.67 16.19
CA ALA A 299 -14.45 20.27 15.88
C ALA A 299 -13.16 19.77 16.55
N PRO A 300 -13.07 18.48 16.96
CA PRO A 300 -11.90 17.94 17.66
C PRO A 300 -10.72 17.70 16.71
N LEU A 301 -10.12 18.78 16.19
CA LEU A 301 -9.14 18.76 15.09
C LEU A 301 -7.72 18.35 15.50
N ALA A 302 -7.33 18.50 16.78
CA ALA A 302 -6.00 18.17 17.25
C ALA A 302 -5.60 16.73 16.90
N ALA A 303 -4.50 16.54 16.17
CA ALA A 303 -4.07 15.23 15.70
C ALA A 303 -2.54 15.09 15.66
N THR A 304 -2.03 13.87 15.83
CA THR A 304 -0.58 13.62 15.73
C THR A 304 -0.10 13.80 14.30
N VAL A 305 -0.88 13.32 13.33
CA VAL A 305 -0.59 13.35 11.91
C VAL A 305 -1.74 14.05 11.19
N LEU A 306 -1.39 14.91 10.23
CA LEU A 306 -2.34 15.52 9.30
C LEU A 306 -2.09 14.96 7.90
N LYS A 307 -3.09 14.34 7.28
CA LYS A 307 -3.12 14.26 5.82
C LYS A 307 -3.53 15.65 5.31
N VAL A 308 -2.61 16.31 4.62
CA VAL A 308 -2.80 17.62 3.99
C VAL A 308 -3.93 17.57 2.96
N GLY A 309 -4.86 18.51 3.06
CA GLY A 309 -6.04 18.56 2.21
C GLY A 309 -5.69 18.73 0.74
N HIS A 310 -6.48 18.11 -0.14
CA HIS A 310 -6.49 18.38 -1.58
C HIS A 310 -5.09 18.33 -2.21
N HIS A 311 -4.31 17.32 -1.82
CA HIS A 311 -2.92 17.12 -2.24
C HIS A 311 -1.98 18.33 -2.04
N GLY A 312 -2.39 19.30 -1.20
CA GLY A 312 -1.71 20.58 -1.01
C GLY A 312 -2.09 21.66 -2.03
N SER A 313 -3.31 21.65 -2.56
CA SER A 313 -3.85 22.71 -3.40
C SER A 313 -3.89 24.07 -2.66
N ALA A 314 -3.71 25.17 -3.38
CA ALA A 314 -3.63 26.52 -2.80
C ALA A 314 -4.90 26.95 -2.03
N GLY A 315 -6.04 26.31 -2.30
CA GLY A 315 -7.31 26.54 -1.62
C GLY A 315 -7.55 25.62 -0.41
N SER A 316 -6.52 24.96 0.10
CA SER A 316 -6.59 23.99 1.20
C SER A 316 -5.48 24.21 2.23
N THR A 317 -5.61 23.57 3.38
CA THR A 317 -4.65 23.55 4.48
C THR A 317 -4.28 24.97 4.93
N GLY A 318 -5.28 25.73 5.37
CA GLY A 318 -5.12 27.09 5.86
C GLY A 318 -4.40 27.17 7.22
N PRO A 319 -3.87 28.35 7.59
CA PRO A 319 -3.10 28.53 8.82
C PRO A 319 -3.92 28.32 10.10
N GLU A 320 -5.24 28.59 10.07
CA GLU A 320 -6.12 28.31 11.21
C GLU A 320 -6.30 26.81 11.44
N LEU A 321 -6.43 26.02 10.36
CA LEU A 321 -6.47 24.57 10.46
C LEU A 321 -5.17 24.06 11.08
N ILE A 322 -4.01 24.50 10.58
CA ILE A 322 -2.72 24.03 11.12
C ILE A 322 -2.53 24.41 12.58
N ARG A 323 -3.03 25.57 13.03
CA ARG A 323 -3.04 25.93 14.45
C ARG A 323 -3.94 25.01 15.28
N ALA A 324 -5.15 24.72 14.79
CA ALA A 324 -6.12 23.88 15.50
C ALA A 324 -5.69 22.41 15.55
N VAL A 325 -5.08 21.89 14.48
CA VAL A 325 -4.59 20.51 14.40
C VAL A 325 -3.28 20.34 15.16
N ASN A 326 -2.37 21.33 15.05
CA ASN A 326 -1.01 21.31 15.60
C ASN A 326 -0.27 19.97 15.36
N PRO A 327 -0.13 19.51 14.10
CA PRO A 327 0.40 18.19 13.80
C PRO A 327 1.91 18.11 14.05
N ARG A 328 2.37 16.95 14.52
CA ARG A 328 3.82 16.63 14.56
C ARG A 328 4.37 16.31 13.18
N LEU A 329 3.52 15.75 12.32
CA LEU A 329 3.85 15.30 10.97
C LEU A 329 2.70 15.62 10.01
N ALA A 330 3.01 16.21 8.87
CA ALA A 330 2.07 16.41 7.78
C ALA A 330 2.44 15.49 6.60
N VAL A 331 1.46 14.78 6.06
CA VAL A 331 1.61 13.91 4.89
C VAL A 331 0.86 14.50 3.72
N ILE A 332 1.55 14.67 2.60
CA ILE A 332 0.99 15.13 1.34
C ILE A 332 0.99 13.94 0.38
N GLN A 333 -0.19 13.41 0.06
CA GLN A 333 -0.32 12.43 -1.03
C GLN A 333 -0.45 13.19 -2.35
N VAL A 334 0.55 13.06 -3.20
CA VAL A 334 0.73 13.80 -4.45
C VAL A 334 1.61 12.99 -5.40
N GLY A 335 1.39 13.11 -6.71
CA GLY A 335 2.15 12.36 -7.71
C GLY A 335 3.41 13.07 -8.23
N ALA A 336 4.46 12.29 -8.54
CA ALA A 336 5.79 12.75 -9.02
C ALA A 336 5.82 13.41 -10.41
N GLY A 337 4.66 13.66 -11.00
CA GLY A 337 4.49 14.40 -12.25
C GLY A 337 3.15 15.10 -12.30
N ASN A 338 2.61 15.49 -11.14
CA ASN A 338 1.31 16.14 -11.08
C ASN A 338 1.36 17.47 -11.85
N ARG A 339 0.38 17.68 -12.72
CA ARG A 339 0.25 18.88 -13.57
C ARG A 339 -0.49 20.03 -12.88
N TYR A 340 -0.99 19.80 -11.67
CA TYR A 340 -1.82 20.74 -10.91
C TYR A 340 -0.98 21.78 -10.15
N GLY A 341 0.35 21.60 -10.12
CA GLY A 341 1.25 22.46 -9.37
C GLY A 341 1.15 22.22 -7.86
N HIS A 342 0.76 21.01 -7.46
CA HIS A 342 0.65 20.61 -6.07
C HIS A 342 1.95 19.96 -5.57
N PRO A 343 2.29 20.12 -4.27
CA PRO A 343 1.69 21.06 -3.34
C PRO A 343 2.06 22.52 -3.70
N ALA A 344 1.11 23.44 -3.49
CA ALA A 344 1.32 24.86 -3.71
C ALA A 344 2.31 25.43 -2.69
N ALA A 345 3.11 26.43 -3.11
CA ALA A 345 4.10 27.08 -2.24
C ALA A 345 3.48 27.62 -0.94
N ALA A 346 2.29 28.25 -1.03
CA ALA A 346 1.59 28.78 0.14
C ALA A 346 1.21 27.70 1.18
N VAL A 347 0.92 26.47 0.73
CA VAL A 347 0.65 25.34 1.64
C VAL A 347 1.94 24.89 2.32
N LEU A 348 3.04 24.78 1.57
CA LEU A 348 4.34 24.45 2.14
C LEU A 348 4.82 25.50 3.16
N GLU A 349 4.59 26.78 2.89
CA GLU A 349 4.86 27.88 3.81
C GLU A 349 3.99 27.77 5.08
N THR A 350 2.71 27.42 4.92
CA THR A 350 1.80 27.21 6.06
C THR A 350 2.26 26.03 6.95
N LEU A 351 2.89 25.03 6.35
CA LEU A 351 3.48 23.87 7.04
C LEU A 351 4.91 24.10 7.54
N ALA A 352 5.50 25.28 7.31
CA ALA A 352 6.88 25.57 7.70
C ALA A 352 7.10 25.35 9.20
N GLY A 353 8.22 24.72 9.57
CA GLY A 353 8.53 24.35 10.95
C GLY A 353 7.88 23.05 11.44
N ARG A 354 7.16 22.32 10.58
CA ARG A 354 6.67 20.96 10.83
C ARG A 354 7.43 19.96 9.95
N SER A 355 7.46 18.71 10.37
CA SER A 355 7.91 17.62 9.51
C SER A 355 6.89 17.38 8.41
N VAL A 356 7.33 17.33 7.16
CA VAL A 356 6.48 17.10 5.99
C VAL A 356 7.03 15.90 5.22
N LEU A 357 6.15 14.94 4.90
CA LEU A 357 6.45 13.84 3.99
C LEU A 357 5.53 13.92 2.78
N ARG A 358 6.06 13.60 1.60
CA ARG A 358 5.31 13.63 0.34
C ARG A 358 5.50 12.32 -0.41
N THR A 359 4.42 11.73 -0.91
CA THR A 359 4.50 10.45 -1.63
C THR A 359 5.28 10.57 -2.94
N ASP A 360 5.25 11.72 -3.61
CA ASP A 360 6.03 11.93 -4.83
C ASP A 360 7.55 11.80 -4.63
N GLN A 361 8.03 12.17 -3.44
CA GLN A 361 9.43 12.10 -3.06
C GLN A 361 9.77 10.79 -2.35
N ALA A 362 8.93 10.42 -1.37
CA ALA A 362 9.19 9.36 -0.41
C ALA A 362 8.59 8.00 -0.81
N GLY A 363 7.82 7.93 -1.91
CA GLY A 363 7.00 6.77 -2.23
C GLY A 363 5.96 6.52 -1.16
N ARG A 364 5.63 5.25 -0.92
CA ARG A 364 4.76 4.85 0.17
C ARG A 364 5.32 5.27 1.53
N ILE A 365 4.47 5.86 2.36
CA ILE A 365 4.81 6.24 3.75
C ILE A 365 4.09 5.29 4.69
N HIS A 366 4.83 4.61 5.55
CA HIS A 366 4.29 3.63 6.49
C HIS A 366 4.45 4.13 7.92
N MET A 367 3.36 4.23 8.67
CA MET A 367 3.34 4.55 10.09
C MET A 367 2.91 3.33 10.91
N ILE A 368 3.57 3.15 12.05
CA ILE A 368 3.27 2.10 13.02
C ILE A 368 3.09 2.75 14.39
N SER A 369 2.04 2.38 15.11
CA SER A 369 1.72 2.91 16.43
C SER A 369 1.25 1.83 17.40
N ASP A 370 1.67 1.94 18.65
CA ASP A 370 1.16 1.13 19.78
C ASP A 370 0.06 1.85 20.58
N GLY A 371 -0.43 2.98 20.05
CA GLY A 371 -1.43 3.83 20.68
C GLY A 371 -0.83 4.90 21.59
N ARG A 372 0.49 4.96 21.76
CA ARG A 372 1.19 6.02 22.51
C ARG A 372 2.35 6.61 21.72
N GLN A 373 3.16 5.75 21.14
CA GLN A 373 4.30 6.11 20.31
C GLN A 373 4.01 5.80 18.85
N MET A 374 4.57 6.61 17.97
CA MET A 374 4.52 6.39 16.53
C MET A 374 5.94 6.41 15.97
N THR A 375 6.20 5.45 15.08
CA THR A 375 7.37 5.41 14.20
C THR A 375 6.91 5.39 12.75
N TYR A 376 7.72 5.90 11.84
CA TYR A 376 7.42 5.83 10.41
C TYR A 376 8.64 5.43 9.58
N SER A 377 8.39 4.88 8.41
CA SER A 377 9.37 4.59 7.37
C SER A 377 8.83 5.04 6.01
N VAL A 378 9.74 5.19 5.04
CA VAL A 378 9.42 5.61 3.67
C VAL A 378 10.04 4.63 2.68
N GLU A 379 9.40 4.45 1.53
CA GLU A 379 9.88 3.56 0.47
C GLU A 379 11.10 4.12 -0.27
N ARG A 380 11.15 5.44 -0.46
CA ARG A 380 12.23 6.16 -1.15
C ARG A 380 12.84 7.16 -0.19
N ALA A 381 14.16 7.05 0.04
CA ALA A 381 14.93 7.88 0.98
C ALA A 381 15.82 8.90 0.27
#